data_AF-A0A1X7SQK0-F1
#
_entry.id   AF-A0A1X7SQK0-F1
#
_cell.length_a   1.000
_cell.length_b   1.000
_cell.length_c   1.000
_cell.angle_alpha   90.00
_cell.angle_beta   90.00
_cell.angle_gamma   90.00
#
_symmetry.space_group_name_H-M   'P 1'
#
loop_
_entity.id
_entity.type
_entity.pdbx_description
1 polymer ?
#
loop_
_entity_poly.entity_id
_entity_poly.type
_entity_poly.pdbx_seq_one_letter_code
_entity_poly.pdbx_strand_id
1 'polypeptide(L)'
;MAEQAKESRSFVKTKVASLASSRKLTKLVKEPKTSQKLVPSLFMSKMSLSTQERLQATREVYPPKIIELLDIGASTTNKDFSVDIDQALFQPFPSELIFQQLVPNTSYEMILTLKNLDRVARHVKVTEKDSPYFIVTSSRPVGQKIAPGMEATYIVQFTPTEDKDYYHELVFVTEREKFVVPVSGLGSRGVLDFPDDIHFTSSPVKYKSCKTILVRNVGKKEANFKLETNK
;
A
#
# COMPACT_ATOMS: atom_id res chain seq x y z
N MET A 1 -16.15 -52.58 3.54
CA MET A 1 -16.68 -51.25 3.22
C MET A 1 -16.10 -50.26 4.20
N ALA A 2 -15.06 -49.51 3.79
CA ALA A 2 -14.55 -48.35 4.51
C ALA A 2 -13.79 -47.51 3.47
N GLU A 3 -14.53 -46.63 2.80
CA GLU A 3 -14.04 -45.74 1.75
C GLU A 3 -13.43 -44.51 2.42
N GLN A 4 -12.11 -44.33 2.25
CA GLN A 4 -11.38 -43.16 2.71
C GLN A 4 -11.75 -41.95 1.86
N ALA A 5 -12.54 -41.03 2.41
CA ALA A 5 -12.74 -39.70 1.85
C ALA A 5 -11.44 -38.89 1.99
N LYS A 6 -10.70 -38.81 0.89
CA LYS A 6 -9.53 -37.94 0.74
C LYS A 6 -10.03 -36.52 0.51
N GLU A 7 -10.11 -35.72 1.58
CA GLU A 7 -10.39 -34.28 1.47
C GLU A 7 -9.37 -33.63 0.54
N SER A 8 -9.87 -33.27 -0.63
CA SER A 8 -9.13 -32.60 -1.68
C SER A 8 -9.04 -31.13 -1.29
N ARG A 9 -7.97 -30.75 -0.58
CA ARG A 9 -7.60 -29.34 -0.42
C ARG A 9 -7.36 -28.76 -1.83
N SER A 10 -8.31 -27.97 -2.30
CA SER A 10 -8.22 -27.21 -3.53
C SER A 10 -7.16 -26.12 -3.35
N PHE A 11 -5.92 -26.45 -3.68
CA PHE A 11 -4.91 -25.44 -3.95
C PHE A 11 -5.28 -24.76 -5.26
N VAL A 12 -5.90 -23.59 -5.19
CA VAL A 12 -5.85 -22.66 -6.32
C VAL A 12 -4.40 -22.19 -6.40
N LYS A 13 -3.60 -22.88 -7.22
CA LYS A 13 -2.30 -22.39 -7.67
C LYS A 13 -2.54 -21.19 -8.57
N THR A 14 -2.80 -20.03 -7.97
CA THR A 14 -2.50 -18.77 -8.65
C THR A 14 -0.98 -18.70 -8.71
N LYS A 15 -0.43 -19.19 -9.82
CA LYS A 15 0.99 -19.10 -10.15
C LYS A 15 1.28 -17.60 -10.35
N VAL A 16 1.56 -16.89 -9.27
CA VAL A 16 2.01 -15.50 -9.30
C VAL A 16 3.41 -15.51 -9.88
N ALA A 17 3.47 -15.35 -11.21
CA ALA A 17 4.70 -15.16 -11.93
C ALA A 17 5.50 -14.03 -11.26
N SER A 18 6.79 -14.27 -11.03
CA SER A 18 7.83 -13.31 -10.68
C SER A 18 7.50 -11.88 -11.10
N LEU A 19 6.94 -11.08 -10.18
CA LEU A 19 6.61 -9.68 -10.40
C LEU A 19 7.88 -8.84 -10.24
N ALA A 20 8.80 -8.96 -11.18
CA ALA A 20 9.80 -7.91 -11.39
C ALA A 20 9.04 -6.63 -11.75
N SER A 21 9.04 -5.68 -10.82
CA SER A 21 8.51 -4.33 -11.00
C SER A 21 9.02 -3.75 -12.33
N SER A 22 8.15 -3.67 -13.34
CA SER A 22 8.40 -2.85 -14.53
C SER A 22 8.51 -1.41 -14.06
N ARG A 23 9.75 -0.92 -13.91
CA ARG A 23 10.07 0.40 -13.37
C ARG A 23 9.59 1.48 -14.34
N LYS A 24 8.33 1.90 -14.21
CA LYS A 24 7.95 3.25 -14.61
C LYS A 24 8.70 4.23 -13.68
N LEU A 25 9.12 5.37 -14.22
CA LEU A 25 9.84 6.38 -13.46
C LEU A 25 8.96 6.88 -12.31
N THR A 26 9.29 6.51 -11.07
CA THR A 26 8.58 6.94 -9.87
C THR A 26 9.23 8.21 -9.32
N LYS A 27 8.41 9.21 -9.00
CA LYS A 27 8.87 10.49 -8.47
C LYS A 27 8.85 10.44 -6.94
N LEU A 28 9.99 10.73 -6.31
CA LEU A 28 10.05 10.94 -4.87
C LEU A 28 9.44 12.31 -4.52
N VAL A 29 8.42 12.31 -3.69
CA VAL A 29 7.69 13.50 -3.24
C VAL A 29 7.92 13.68 -1.74
N LYS A 30 8.29 14.89 -1.31
CA LYS A 30 8.68 15.17 0.08
C LYS A 30 7.57 14.90 1.09
N GLU A 31 6.32 15.18 0.72
CA GLU A 31 5.17 15.00 1.62
C GLU A 31 3.96 14.45 0.87
N PRO A 32 3.18 13.55 1.49
CA PRO A 32 1.90 13.12 0.94
C PRO A 32 0.93 14.30 0.90
N LYS A 33 0.26 14.49 -0.24
CA LYS A 33 -0.86 15.44 -0.33
C LYS A 33 -1.90 15.01 0.71
N THR A 34 -2.20 15.90 1.66
CA THR A 34 -3.22 15.70 2.70
C THR A 34 -4.52 15.14 2.13
N SER A 35 -5.23 14.31 2.92
CA SER A 35 -6.46 13.60 2.59
C SER A 35 -7.54 14.50 1.96
N GLN A 36 -7.42 14.74 0.65
CA GLN A 36 -8.44 15.43 -0.13
C GLN A 36 -9.63 14.48 -0.29
N LYS A 37 -10.85 15.01 -0.05
CA LYS A 37 -12.09 14.29 -0.38
C LYS A 37 -12.04 13.94 -1.87
N LEU A 38 -11.99 12.65 -2.18
CA LEU A 38 -11.96 12.18 -3.56
C LEU A 38 -13.33 12.43 -4.20
N VAL A 39 -13.33 12.89 -5.45
CA VAL A 39 -14.56 12.93 -6.24
C VAL A 39 -15.06 11.49 -6.48
N PRO A 40 -16.39 11.28 -6.58
CA PRO A 40 -16.97 9.95 -6.76
C PRO A 40 -16.32 9.11 -7.87
N SER A 41 -16.04 9.68 -9.04
CA SER A 41 -15.43 8.95 -10.16
C SER A 41 -14.00 8.45 -9.84
N LEU A 42 -13.20 9.28 -9.17
CA LEU A 42 -11.85 8.93 -8.72
C LEU A 42 -11.88 7.89 -7.59
N PHE A 43 -12.86 7.97 -6.70
CA PHE A 43 -13.04 6.96 -5.67
C PHE A 43 -13.43 5.61 -6.27
N MET A 44 -14.41 5.60 -7.17
CA MET A 44 -14.87 4.40 -7.87
C MET A 44 -13.74 3.73 -8.65
N SER A 45 -12.99 4.50 -9.43
CA SER A 45 -11.84 3.97 -10.19
C SER A 45 -10.73 3.43 -9.28
N LYS A 46 -10.44 4.06 -8.13
CA LYS A 46 -9.44 3.53 -7.18
C LYS A 46 -9.88 2.21 -6.53
N MET A 47 -11.17 2.07 -6.24
CA MET A 47 -11.73 0.87 -5.61
C MET A 47 -11.93 -0.30 -6.58
N SER A 48 -11.96 -0.05 -7.89
CA SER A 48 -12.06 -1.10 -8.91
C SER A 48 -10.71 -1.73 -9.29
N LEU A 49 -9.58 -1.12 -8.90
CA LEU A 49 -8.25 -1.66 -9.19
C LEU A 49 -7.93 -2.88 -8.34
N SER A 50 -7.34 -3.89 -8.98
CA SER A 50 -6.64 -4.97 -8.29
C SER A 50 -5.39 -4.47 -7.57
N THR A 51 -4.88 -5.27 -6.64
CA THR A 51 -3.60 -5.05 -5.95
C THR A 51 -2.46 -4.79 -6.94
N GLN A 52 -2.38 -5.58 -8.02
CA GLN A 52 -1.32 -5.46 -9.02
C GLN A 52 -1.45 -4.17 -9.84
N GLU A 53 -2.66 -3.86 -10.32
CA GLU A 53 -2.89 -2.63 -11.10
C GLU A 53 -2.61 -1.39 -10.27
N ARG A 54 -2.97 -1.39 -8.99
CA ARG A 54 -2.63 -0.30 -8.06
C ARG A 54 -1.12 -0.14 -7.91
N LEU A 55 -0.38 -1.23 -7.75
CA LEU A 55 1.08 -1.18 -7.69
C LEU A 55 1.67 -0.61 -8.99
N GLN A 56 1.20 -1.07 -10.15
CA GLN A 56 1.66 -0.58 -11.46
C GLN A 56 1.26 0.86 -11.78
N ALA A 57 0.18 1.35 -11.17
CA ALA A 57 -0.29 2.73 -11.26
C ALA A 57 0.47 3.68 -10.31
N THR A 58 1.31 3.16 -9.41
CA THR A 58 2.07 3.96 -8.44
C THR A 58 3.13 4.78 -9.18
N ARG A 59 2.93 6.10 -9.23
CA ARG A 59 3.84 7.08 -9.89
C ARG A 59 4.59 7.95 -8.90
N GLU A 60 4.06 8.12 -7.71
CA GLU A 60 4.62 8.94 -6.64
C GLU A 60 5.00 8.02 -5.47
N VAL A 61 6.18 8.24 -4.92
CA VAL A 61 6.68 7.54 -3.74
C VAL A 61 7.07 8.60 -2.71
N TYR A 62 6.93 8.24 -1.45
CA TYR A 62 7.16 9.10 -0.30
C TYR A 62 8.30 8.53 0.56
N PRO A 63 9.10 9.39 1.20
CA PRO A 63 10.03 8.98 2.24
C PRO A 63 9.31 8.20 3.33
N PRO A 64 9.94 7.17 3.92
CA PRO A 64 9.35 6.46 5.04
C PRO A 64 9.34 7.34 6.29
N LYS A 65 8.40 7.07 7.19
CA LYS A 65 8.33 7.77 8.47
C LYS A 65 9.36 7.20 9.43
N ILE A 66 10.34 8.02 9.82
CA ILE A 66 11.30 7.69 10.89
C ILE A 66 10.57 7.74 12.22
N ILE A 67 10.67 6.67 13.00
CA ILE A 67 10.02 6.54 14.32
C ILE A 67 11.00 6.70 15.47
N GLU A 68 12.28 6.40 15.27
CA GLU A 68 13.30 6.45 16.31
C GLU A 68 14.68 6.65 15.68
N LEU A 69 15.52 7.50 16.27
CA LEU A 69 16.94 7.60 15.93
C LEU A 69 17.75 6.73 16.91
N LEU A 70 18.74 6.03 16.39
CA LEU A 70 19.59 5.07 17.10
C LEU A 70 21.00 5.61 17.26
N ASP A 71 21.66 5.19 18.35
CA ASP A 71 23.05 5.56 18.59
C ASP A 71 23.98 4.82 17.62
N ILE A 72 24.57 5.61 16.71
CA ILE A 72 25.50 5.20 15.67
C ILE A 72 26.74 4.52 16.28
N GLY A 73 27.16 4.96 17.47
CA GLY A 73 28.41 4.55 18.11
C GLY A 73 28.50 3.07 18.46
N ALA A 74 27.35 2.41 18.63
CA ALA A 74 27.27 1.01 19.03
C ALA A 74 27.24 0.02 17.85
N SER A 75 26.84 0.46 16.64
CA SER A 75 26.47 -0.45 15.54
C SER A 75 27.38 -0.40 14.31
N THR A 76 28.25 0.59 14.16
CA THR A 76 29.04 0.76 12.92
C THR A 76 30.36 1.50 13.14
N THR A 77 31.40 1.03 12.45
CA THR A 77 32.72 1.68 12.38
C THR A 77 32.71 2.93 11.52
N ASN A 78 31.75 3.06 10.58
CA ASN A 78 31.66 4.19 9.65
C ASN A 78 30.51 5.12 10.05
N LYS A 79 30.87 6.23 10.68
CA LYS A 79 29.96 7.24 11.24
C LYS A 79 29.61 8.35 10.25
N ASP A 80 30.19 8.33 9.06
CA ASP A 80 29.94 9.33 8.03
C ASP A 80 28.64 8.98 7.30
N PHE A 81 27.60 9.79 7.47
CA PHE A 81 26.36 9.68 6.72
C PHE A 81 26.31 10.82 5.71
N SER A 82 26.09 10.50 4.44
CA SER A 82 25.94 11.52 3.40
C SER A 82 24.52 12.08 3.31
N VAL A 83 23.56 11.38 3.94
CA VAL A 83 22.15 11.74 3.99
C VAL A 83 21.88 12.46 5.32
N ASP A 84 21.10 13.53 5.26
CA ASP A 84 20.70 14.29 6.45
C ASP A 84 19.98 13.42 7.49
N ILE A 85 19.97 13.86 8.75
CA ILE A 85 19.35 13.13 9.86
C ILE A 85 17.83 13.00 9.66
N ASP A 86 17.20 14.00 9.03
CA ASP A 86 15.75 14.04 8.80
C ASP A 86 15.28 13.18 7.61
N GLN A 87 16.22 12.57 6.86
CA GLN A 87 15.93 11.76 5.68
C GLN A 87 16.37 10.31 5.90
N ALA A 88 15.49 9.35 5.63
CA ALA A 88 15.85 7.96 5.82
C ALA A 88 16.95 7.48 4.85
N LEU A 89 17.86 6.63 5.34
CA LEU A 89 18.95 6.02 4.58
C LEU A 89 18.45 5.09 3.48
N PHE A 90 17.26 4.53 3.66
CA PHE A 90 16.62 3.62 2.71
C PHE A 90 15.29 4.17 2.22
N GLN A 91 15.10 4.14 0.90
CA GLN A 91 13.83 4.46 0.26
C GLN A 91 13.05 3.17 -0.03
N PRO A 92 11.86 2.98 0.56
CA PRO A 92 10.97 1.88 0.19
C PRO A 92 10.27 2.11 -1.14
N PHE A 93 10.06 1.02 -1.87
CA PHE A 93 9.17 0.95 -3.01
C PHE A 93 8.34 -0.34 -2.98
N PRO A 94 7.00 -0.26 -2.97
CA PRO A 94 6.20 0.97 -2.80
C PRO A 94 6.36 1.58 -1.39
N SER A 95 5.92 2.83 -1.19
CA SER A 95 5.97 3.48 0.13
C SER A 95 4.91 2.95 1.12
N GLU A 96 3.82 2.39 0.61
CA GLU A 96 2.80 1.67 1.36
C GLU A 96 2.40 0.45 0.53
N LEU A 97 2.25 -0.70 1.19
CA LEU A 97 1.76 -1.92 0.55
C LEU A 97 0.26 -1.98 0.72
N ILE A 98 -0.49 -1.98 -0.38
CA ILE A 98 -1.95 -1.93 -0.32
C ILE A 98 -2.54 -3.10 -1.09
N PHE A 99 -3.11 -4.05 -0.35
CA PHE A 99 -3.87 -5.16 -0.91
C PHE A 99 -5.33 -4.75 -1.05
N GLN A 100 -5.92 -4.97 -2.23
CA GLN A 100 -7.33 -4.67 -2.52
C GLN A 100 -8.02 -5.87 -3.13
N GLN A 101 -9.36 -5.82 -3.18
CA GLN A 101 -10.19 -6.90 -3.71
C GLN A 101 -9.90 -8.24 -3.02
N LEU A 102 -9.90 -8.17 -1.69
CA LEU A 102 -9.54 -9.28 -0.84
C LEU A 102 -10.60 -10.38 -0.93
N VAL A 103 -10.11 -11.61 -0.97
CA VAL A 103 -10.90 -12.82 -0.84
C VAL A 103 -10.42 -13.53 0.43
N PRO A 104 -11.31 -13.79 1.39
CA PRO A 104 -10.96 -14.51 2.61
C PRO A 104 -10.24 -15.83 2.33
N ASN A 105 -9.26 -16.15 3.18
CA ASN A 105 -8.44 -17.36 3.14
C ASN A 105 -7.60 -17.53 1.86
N THR A 106 -7.43 -16.46 1.07
CA THR A 106 -6.58 -16.44 -0.13
C THR A 106 -5.28 -15.72 0.18
N SER A 107 -4.14 -16.34 -0.09
CA SER A 107 -2.84 -15.71 0.11
C SER A 107 -2.46 -14.79 -1.07
N TYR A 108 -1.99 -13.60 -0.74
CA TYR A 108 -1.47 -12.61 -1.68
C TYR A 108 0.00 -12.35 -1.38
N GLU A 109 0.78 -12.03 -2.41
CA GLU A 109 2.20 -11.69 -2.26
C GLU A 109 2.47 -10.34 -2.93
N MET A 110 3.27 -9.51 -2.26
CA MET A 110 3.77 -8.25 -2.80
C MET A 110 5.24 -8.09 -2.47
N ILE A 111 5.99 -7.56 -3.42
CA ILE A 111 7.42 -7.29 -3.27
C ILE A 111 7.61 -5.86 -2.78
N LEU A 112 8.35 -5.71 -1.68
CA LEU A 112 8.86 -4.45 -1.16
C LEU A 112 10.36 -4.39 -1.41
N THR A 113 10.84 -3.34 -2.06
CA THR A 113 12.28 -3.07 -2.20
C THR A 113 12.71 -1.89 -1.36
N LEU A 114 13.87 -1.98 -0.74
CA LEU A 114 14.50 -0.89 0.01
C LEU A 114 15.80 -0.50 -0.69
N LYS A 115 15.84 0.68 -1.28
CA LYS A 115 17.01 1.21 -1.97
C LYS A 115 17.90 2.00 -1.01
N ASN A 116 19.18 1.64 -0.90
CA ASN A 116 20.15 2.44 -0.14
C ASN A 116 20.44 3.76 -0.86
N LEU A 117 20.10 4.89 -0.23
CA LEU A 117 20.36 6.24 -0.73
C LEU A 117 21.70 6.82 -0.28
N ASP A 118 22.36 6.19 0.70
CA ASP A 118 23.63 6.65 1.23
C ASP A 118 24.81 6.28 0.32
N ARG A 119 25.93 7.02 0.47
CA ARG A 119 27.19 6.76 -0.25
C ARG A 119 27.99 5.60 0.32
N VAL A 120 27.59 5.05 1.47
CA VAL A 120 28.24 3.94 2.15
C VAL A 120 27.30 2.72 2.16
N ALA A 121 27.88 1.52 2.21
CA ALA A 121 27.09 0.30 2.35
C ALA A 121 26.48 0.21 3.75
N ARG A 122 25.15 0.07 3.85
CA ARG A 122 24.38 0.10 5.11
C ARG A 122 23.63 -1.20 5.37
N HIS A 123 23.44 -1.52 6.64
CA HIS A 123 22.57 -2.62 7.05
C HIS A 123 21.11 -2.16 7.17
N VAL A 124 20.20 -3.07 6.83
CA VAL A 124 18.78 -2.92 7.13
C VAL A 124 18.21 -4.27 7.56
N LYS A 125 17.45 -4.27 8.65
CA LYS A 125 16.83 -5.45 9.23
C LYS A 125 15.36 -5.17 9.53
N VAL A 126 14.48 -6.06 9.12
CA VAL A 126 13.08 -6.04 9.57
C VAL A 126 12.99 -6.66 10.97
N THR A 127 12.36 -5.95 11.92
CA THR A 127 12.22 -6.40 13.31
C THR A 127 10.81 -6.83 13.64
N GLU A 128 9.81 -6.03 13.26
CA GLU A 128 8.39 -6.39 13.35
C GLU A 128 7.97 -6.99 12.01
N LYS A 129 7.94 -8.32 11.95
CA LYS A 129 7.75 -9.08 10.71
C LYS A 129 6.38 -9.74 10.60
N ASP A 130 5.88 -10.21 11.75
CA ASP A 130 4.86 -11.24 11.77
C ASP A 130 3.64 -10.73 12.53
N SER A 131 2.57 -10.57 11.76
CA SER A 131 1.21 -10.41 12.23
C SER A 131 0.46 -11.71 11.92
N PRO A 132 -0.67 -12.04 12.59
CA PRO A 132 -1.45 -13.23 12.25
C PRO A 132 -1.84 -13.33 10.76
N TYR A 133 -1.82 -12.21 10.04
CA TYR A 133 -2.21 -12.13 8.63
C TYR A 133 -1.06 -11.78 7.68
N PHE A 134 0.03 -11.18 8.17
CA PHE A 134 1.15 -10.71 7.35
C PHE A 134 2.42 -11.44 7.73
N ILE A 135 3.10 -12.01 6.73
CA ILE A 135 4.36 -12.73 6.89
C ILE A 135 5.39 -12.08 5.98
N VAL A 136 6.56 -11.71 6.52
CA VAL A 136 7.62 -11.06 5.75
C VAL A 136 8.83 -11.97 5.59
N THR A 137 9.19 -12.25 4.34
CA THR A 137 10.36 -13.04 3.97
C THR A 137 11.43 -12.15 3.31
N SER A 138 12.67 -12.23 3.79
CA SER A 138 13.82 -11.57 3.16
C SER A 138 14.47 -12.52 2.15
N SER A 139 14.80 -12.03 0.95
CA SER A 139 15.56 -12.82 -0.03
C SER A 139 17.05 -12.92 0.29
N ARG A 140 17.56 -12.03 1.14
CA ARG A 140 18.98 -11.95 1.51
C ARG A 140 19.24 -12.50 2.91
N PRO A 141 20.43 -13.07 3.16
CA PRO A 141 20.85 -13.48 4.50
C PRO A 141 20.90 -12.29 5.46
N VAL A 142 20.50 -12.52 6.70
CA VAL A 142 20.47 -11.50 7.76
C VAL A 142 21.89 -10.99 8.02
N GLY A 143 22.06 -9.67 8.07
CA GLY A 143 23.34 -9.03 8.39
C GLY A 143 24.22 -8.69 7.18
N GLN A 144 23.73 -8.85 5.95
CA GLN A 144 24.46 -8.37 4.77
C GLN A 144 24.26 -6.85 4.58
N LYS A 145 25.36 -6.10 4.36
CA LYS A 145 25.30 -4.69 3.96
C LYS A 145 24.80 -4.54 2.53
N ILE A 146 24.00 -3.50 2.29
CA ILE A 146 23.50 -3.13 0.97
C ILE A 146 24.37 -1.99 0.43
N ALA A 147 25.02 -2.23 -0.71
CA ALA A 147 25.86 -1.22 -1.35
C ALA A 147 25.04 0.03 -1.77
N PRO A 148 25.70 1.20 -1.90
CA PRO A 148 25.07 2.44 -2.38
C PRO A 148 24.29 2.22 -3.69
N GLY A 149 23.05 2.71 -3.75
CA GLY A 149 22.20 2.59 -4.93
C GLY A 149 21.61 1.20 -5.20
N MET A 150 22.00 0.17 -4.44
CA MET A 150 21.44 -1.18 -4.53
C MET A 150 20.18 -1.34 -3.68
N GLU A 151 19.41 -2.38 -3.98
CA GLU A 151 18.13 -2.68 -3.33
C GLU A 151 18.18 -3.99 -2.53
N ALA A 152 17.60 -3.96 -1.33
CA ALA A 152 17.18 -5.15 -0.59
C ALA A 152 15.74 -5.49 -0.93
N THR A 153 15.41 -6.77 -1.06
CA THR A 153 14.08 -7.24 -1.48
C THR A 153 13.43 -8.05 -0.37
N TYR A 154 12.19 -7.70 -0.06
CA TYR A 154 11.32 -8.37 0.91
C TYR A 154 10.05 -8.81 0.19
N ILE A 155 9.59 -10.02 0.50
CA ILE A 155 8.31 -10.55 0.05
C ILE A 155 7.36 -10.49 1.23
N VAL A 156 6.28 -9.71 1.07
CA VAL A 156 5.22 -9.58 2.06
C VAL A 156 4.06 -10.43 1.60
N GLN A 157 3.82 -11.51 2.32
CA GLN A 157 2.67 -12.39 2.11
C GLN A 157 1.54 -11.95 3.04
N PHE A 158 0.32 -11.86 2.51
CA PHE A 158 -0.88 -11.50 3.23
C PHE A 158 -1.98 -12.54 3.04
N THR A 159 -2.56 -13.03 4.14
CA THR A 159 -3.68 -13.96 4.12
C THR A 159 -4.83 -13.41 4.99
N PRO A 160 -5.83 -12.72 4.40
CA PRO A 160 -6.98 -12.22 5.15
C PRO A 160 -7.88 -13.36 5.61
N THR A 161 -8.38 -13.29 6.84
CA THR A 161 -9.37 -14.25 7.36
C THR A 161 -10.81 -13.85 7.02
N GLU A 162 -11.08 -12.55 6.89
CA GLU A 162 -12.40 -11.96 6.71
C GLU A 162 -12.34 -10.79 5.71
N ASP A 163 -13.49 -10.37 5.19
CA ASP A 163 -13.60 -9.17 4.34
C ASP A 163 -13.69 -7.89 5.18
N LYS A 164 -12.56 -7.49 5.77
CA LYS A 164 -12.42 -6.27 6.57
C LYS A 164 -11.12 -5.54 6.27
N ASP A 165 -11.00 -4.32 6.79
CA ASP A 165 -9.77 -3.56 6.68
C ASP A 165 -8.73 -4.10 7.69
N TYR A 166 -7.53 -4.35 7.19
CA TYR A 166 -6.37 -4.79 7.96
C TYR A 166 -5.29 -3.72 7.89
N TYR A 167 -4.68 -3.41 9.02
CA TYR A 167 -3.60 -2.44 9.11
C TYR A 167 -2.44 -3.04 9.90
N HIS A 168 -1.24 -2.88 9.38
CA HIS A 168 -0.01 -3.29 10.02
C HIS A 168 1.14 -2.38 9.58
N GLU A 169 2.19 -2.30 10.38
CA GLU A 169 3.36 -1.49 10.07
C GLU A 169 4.60 -2.38 10.14
N LEU A 170 5.40 -2.38 9.07
CA LEU A 170 6.68 -3.10 9.06
C LEU A 170 7.77 -2.17 9.56
N VAL A 171 8.42 -2.55 10.66
CA VAL A 171 9.51 -1.77 11.26
C VAL A 171 10.86 -2.25 10.73
N PHE A 172 11.54 -1.34 10.03
CA PHE A 172 12.89 -1.54 9.55
C PHE A 172 13.88 -0.78 10.43
N VAL A 173 14.94 -1.48 10.82
CA VAL A 173 16.02 -0.99 11.67
C VAL A 173 17.28 -0.90 10.83
N THR A 174 17.86 0.28 10.82
CA THR A 174 19.16 0.57 10.22
C THR A 174 20.19 0.85 11.31
N GLU A 175 21.40 1.24 10.92
CA GLU A 175 22.46 1.66 11.85
C GLU A 175 22.14 2.98 12.57
N ARG A 176 21.29 3.84 11.98
CA ARG A 176 21.03 5.20 12.46
C ARG A 176 19.59 5.41 12.90
N GLU A 177 18.65 4.69 12.31
CA GLU A 177 17.23 4.96 12.53
C GLU A 177 16.37 3.71 12.41
N LYS A 178 15.19 3.80 13.02
CA LYS A 178 14.06 2.92 12.73
C LYS A 178 13.04 3.70 11.92
N PHE A 179 12.52 3.08 10.88
CA PHE A 179 11.44 3.64 10.07
C PHE A 179 10.37 2.60 9.77
N VAL A 180 9.17 3.07 9.44
CA VAL A 180 8.03 2.22 9.16
C VAL A 180 7.63 2.22 7.70
N VAL A 181 7.18 1.07 7.21
CA VAL A 181 6.48 0.92 5.94
C VAL A 181 5.09 0.34 6.23
N PRO A 182 4.01 1.13 6.02
CA PRO A 182 2.65 0.65 6.27
C PRO A 182 2.23 -0.43 5.27
N VAL A 183 1.46 -1.38 5.79
CA VAL A 183 0.84 -2.48 5.04
C VAL A 183 -0.65 -2.50 5.38
N SER A 184 -1.46 -2.35 4.35
CA SER A 184 -2.90 -2.22 4.46
C SER A 184 -3.60 -3.25 3.58
N GLY A 185 -4.51 -4.03 4.16
CA GLY A 185 -5.50 -4.80 3.42
C GLY A 185 -6.80 -4.03 3.39
N LEU A 186 -7.29 -3.63 2.22
CA LEU A 186 -8.56 -2.94 2.07
C LEU A 186 -9.66 -3.97 1.79
N GLY A 187 -10.54 -4.14 2.77
CA GLY A 187 -11.75 -4.92 2.61
C GLY A 187 -12.68 -4.27 1.58
N SER A 188 -13.69 -5.02 1.17
CA SER A 188 -14.68 -4.51 0.23
C SER A 188 -15.41 -3.32 0.82
N ARG A 189 -15.79 -2.37 -0.04
CA ARG A 189 -16.50 -1.14 0.36
C ARG A 189 -17.78 -0.95 -0.44
N GLY A 190 -18.67 -0.14 0.12
CA GLY A 190 -19.75 0.49 -0.63
C GLY A 190 -19.16 1.57 -1.54
N VAL A 191 -19.57 1.57 -2.81
CA VAL A 191 -19.09 2.52 -3.81
C VAL A 191 -20.34 3.10 -4.46
N LEU A 192 -20.57 4.39 -4.26
CA LEU A 192 -21.70 5.07 -4.87
C LEU A 192 -21.30 5.60 -6.24
N ASP A 193 -22.00 5.16 -7.27
CA ASP A 193 -21.97 5.77 -8.59
C ASP A 193 -22.81 7.05 -8.54
N PHE A 194 -22.11 8.18 -8.56
CA PHE A 194 -22.66 9.54 -8.49
C PHE A 194 -21.81 10.47 -9.37
N PRO A 195 -22.39 11.41 -10.12
CA PRO A 195 -21.61 12.32 -10.96
C PRO A 195 -20.78 13.29 -10.12
N ASP A 196 -19.59 13.64 -10.60
CA ASP A 196 -18.70 14.60 -9.93
C ASP A 196 -19.28 16.02 -9.98
N ASP A 197 -19.92 16.38 -11.10
CA ASP A 197 -20.50 17.71 -11.34
C ASP A 197 -21.95 17.61 -11.84
N ILE A 198 -22.81 18.49 -11.32
CA ILE A 198 -24.22 18.57 -11.69
C ILE A 198 -24.48 19.89 -12.41
N HIS A 199 -24.53 19.82 -13.75
CA HIS A 199 -24.87 20.98 -14.57
C HIS A 199 -26.38 21.08 -14.76
N PHE A 200 -26.94 22.26 -14.47
CA PHE A 200 -28.30 22.65 -14.84
C PHE A 200 -28.25 23.45 -16.15
N THR A 201 -29.24 23.25 -17.01
CA THR A 201 -29.36 24.02 -18.25
C THR A 201 -29.83 25.45 -17.96
N SER A 202 -29.58 26.37 -18.90
CA SER A 202 -30.06 27.75 -18.80
C SER A 202 -31.59 27.78 -18.65
N SER A 203 -32.06 28.38 -17.55
CA SER A 203 -33.48 28.48 -17.24
C SER A 203 -33.88 29.95 -17.03
N PRO A 204 -35.05 30.38 -17.52
CA PRO A 204 -35.54 31.75 -17.31
C PRO A 204 -35.56 32.16 -15.83
N VAL A 205 -35.39 33.47 -15.59
CA VAL A 205 -35.43 34.02 -14.23
C VAL A 205 -36.79 33.72 -13.58
N LYS A 206 -36.78 33.25 -12.33
CA LYS A 206 -37.95 32.81 -11.55
C LYS A 206 -38.61 31.49 -12.00
N TYR A 207 -38.03 30.74 -12.93
CA TYR A 207 -38.48 29.38 -13.24
C TYR A 207 -37.75 28.33 -12.39
N LYS A 208 -38.49 27.31 -11.93
CA LYS A 208 -37.91 26.15 -11.26
C LYS A 208 -37.37 25.18 -12.32
N SER A 209 -36.09 24.82 -12.20
CA SER A 209 -35.46 23.76 -12.99
C SER A 209 -35.29 22.51 -12.11
N CYS A 210 -35.71 21.35 -12.61
CA CYS A 210 -35.62 20.09 -11.90
C CYS A 210 -34.76 19.11 -12.70
N LYS A 211 -33.82 18.43 -12.05
CA LYS A 211 -32.99 17.39 -12.65
C LYS A 211 -32.96 16.17 -11.74
N THR A 212 -33.31 15.01 -12.30
CA THR A 212 -33.27 13.74 -11.58
C THR A 212 -31.92 13.07 -11.78
N ILE A 213 -31.29 12.64 -10.69
CA ILE A 213 -30.00 11.94 -10.70
C ILE A 213 -30.19 10.63 -9.96
N LEU A 214 -29.72 9.54 -10.56
CA LEU A 214 -29.73 8.23 -9.93
C LEU A 214 -28.46 8.06 -9.10
N VAL A 215 -28.63 7.53 -7.89
CA VAL A 215 -27.52 7.15 -7.02
C VAL A 215 -27.58 5.63 -6.88
N ARG A 216 -26.49 4.94 -7.22
CA ARG A 216 -26.43 3.48 -7.18
C ARG A 216 -25.23 3.01 -6.37
N ASN A 217 -25.44 2.07 -5.45
CA ASN A 217 -24.33 1.37 -4.83
C ASN A 217 -23.84 0.26 -5.76
N VAL A 218 -22.64 0.41 -6.31
CA VAL A 218 -21.93 -0.58 -7.14
C VAL A 218 -20.86 -1.33 -6.34
N GLY A 219 -20.70 -1.02 -5.06
CA GLY A 219 -19.79 -1.72 -4.15
C GLY A 219 -20.40 -3.00 -3.56
N LYS A 220 -19.59 -3.73 -2.80
CA LYS A 220 -20.02 -5.01 -2.17
C LYS A 220 -20.52 -4.87 -0.73
N LYS A 221 -20.37 -3.68 -0.14
CA LYS A 221 -20.89 -3.36 1.20
C LYS A 221 -21.94 -2.27 1.13
N GLU A 222 -22.74 -2.15 2.19
CA GLU A 222 -23.72 -1.08 2.35
C GLU A 222 -23.05 0.30 2.30
N ALA A 223 -23.77 1.28 1.76
CA ALA A 223 -23.31 2.65 1.62
C ALA A 223 -24.40 3.61 2.10
N ASN A 224 -24.02 4.58 2.92
CA ASN A 224 -24.90 5.66 3.35
C ASN A 224 -24.71 6.87 2.44
N PHE A 225 -25.81 7.41 1.93
CA PHE A 225 -25.81 8.59 1.06
C PHE A 225 -26.45 9.78 1.77
N LYS A 226 -25.77 10.92 1.75
CA LYS A 226 -26.28 12.22 2.22
C LYS A 226 -25.88 13.28 1.21
N LEU A 227 -26.85 14.08 0.76
CA LEU A 227 -26.64 15.21 -0.13
C LEU A 227 -26.94 16.50 0.62
N GLU A 228 -25.97 17.40 0.69
CA GLU A 228 -26.11 18.73 1.27
C GLU A 228 -25.78 19.76 0.19
N THR A 229 -26.62 20.78 0.06
CA THR A 229 -26.39 21.91 -0.83
C THR A 229 -26.16 23.15 0.01
N ASN A 230 -25.10 23.90 -0.28
CA ASN A 230 -24.93 25.24 0.25
C ASN A 230 -25.70 26.21 -0.64
N LYS A 231 -26.43 27.13 -0.01
CA LYS A 231 -27.14 28.21 -0.71
C LYS A 231 -26.19 29.35 -1.07
#